data_AF-A0A8S3GBK9-F1
#
_entry.id   AF-A0A8S3GBK9-F1
#
_cell.length_a   1.000
_cell.length_b   1.000
_cell.length_c   1.000
_cell.angle_alpha   90.00
_cell.angle_beta   90.00
_cell.angle_gamma   90.00
#
_symmetry.space_group_name_H-M   'P 1'
#
loop_
_entity.id
_entity.type
_entity.pdbx_description
1 polymer ?
#
loop_
_entity_poly.entity_id
_entity_poly.type
_entity_poly.pdbx_seq_one_letter_code
_entity_poly.pdbx_strand_id
1 'polypeptide(L)'
;IRDLLDVSKTNLAVHEDKNRVPYVKGVTERFVSSPDEVFEIMEEGKNNRHIAVTNMNEHSSRSHSVFLIHVKQENVENEKKLTGKLYLVDLAGSEKVSKTGAEGQVLDEAKNINKSLSALGNVISALADGTV
;
A
#
# COMPACT_ATOMS: atom_id res chain seq x y z
N ILE A 1 -0.86 7.98 -4.31
CA ILE A 1 -0.11 6.71 -4.08
C ILE A 1 1.22 6.81 -4.83
N ARG A 2 2.32 6.28 -4.31
CA ARG A 2 3.61 6.22 -5.03
C ARG A 2 4.02 4.76 -5.23
N ASP A 3 4.54 4.45 -6.40
CA ASP A 3 5.12 3.15 -6.69
C ASP A 3 6.54 3.03 -6.12
N LEU A 4 6.81 1.95 -5.40
CA LEU A 4 8.14 1.68 -4.83
C LEU A 4 9.03 0.85 -5.77
N LEU A 5 8.50 0.34 -6.88
CA LEU A 5 9.26 -0.41 -7.90
C LEU A 5 9.55 0.43 -9.15
N ASP A 6 8.97 1.64 -9.23
CA ASP A 6 9.27 2.66 -10.24
C ASP A 6 9.07 4.05 -9.63
N VAL A 7 10.18 4.67 -9.22
CA VAL A 7 10.17 5.96 -8.51
C VAL A 7 9.66 7.13 -9.35
N SER A 8 9.59 6.99 -10.69
CA SER A 8 9.01 8.01 -11.56
C SER A 8 7.48 8.09 -11.43
N LYS A 9 6.85 6.99 -11.01
CA LYS A 9 5.40 6.87 -10.86
C LYS A 9 4.93 7.39 -9.50
N THR A 10 4.72 8.69 -9.46
CA THR A 10 4.14 9.39 -8.30
C THR A 10 2.67 9.70 -8.52
N ASN A 11 1.94 9.90 -7.42
CA ASN A 11 0.52 10.27 -7.40
C ASN A 11 -0.42 9.37 -8.25
N LEU A 12 -0.20 8.05 -8.20
CA LEU A 12 -1.08 7.07 -8.83
C LEU A 12 -2.50 7.12 -8.24
N ALA A 13 -3.49 6.90 -9.11
CA ALA A 13 -4.92 6.93 -8.79
C ALA A 13 -5.50 5.51 -8.66
N VAL A 14 -6.50 5.37 -7.79
CA VAL A 14 -7.32 4.16 -7.68
C VAL A 14 -8.46 4.24 -8.69
N HIS A 15 -8.68 3.14 -9.41
CA HIS A 15 -9.75 2.96 -10.40
C HIS A 15 -10.52 1.68 -10.09
N GLU A 16 -11.69 1.53 -10.70
CA GLU A 16 -12.48 0.30 -10.67
C GLU A 16 -12.48 -0.35 -12.05
N ASP A 17 -12.40 -1.68 -12.09
CA ASP A 17 -12.57 -2.43 -13.32
C ASP A 17 -14.07 -2.60 -13.67
N LYS A 18 -14.37 -3.33 -14.75
CA LYS A 18 -15.74 -3.58 -15.20
C LYS A 18 -16.61 -4.33 -14.17
N ASN A 19 -15.98 -5.02 -13.22
CA ASN A 19 -16.61 -5.79 -12.16
C ASN A 19 -16.61 -5.03 -10.82
N ARG A 20 -16.28 -3.73 -10.82
CA ARG A 20 -16.14 -2.87 -9.62
C ARG A 20 -15.04 -3.33 -8.66
N VAL A 21 -14.04 -4.07 -9.15
CA VAL A 21 -12.87 -4.43 -8.33
C VAL A 21 -11.89 -3.26 -8.37
N PRO A 22 -11.50 -2.69 -7.21
CA PRO A 22 -10.56 -1.59 -7.17
C PRO A 22 -9.14 -2.04 -7.54
N TYR A 23 -8.42 -1.19 -8.26
CA TYR A 23 -7.01 -1.37 -8.63
C TYR A 23 -6.29 -0.02 -8.73
N VAL A 24 -4.96 -0.03 -8.56
CA VAL A 24 -4.14 1.18 -8.74
C VAL A 24 -3.70 1.26 -10.20
N LYS A 25 -4.16 2.28 -10.93
CA LYS A 25 -3.86 2.41 -12.35
C LYS A 25 -2.38 2.75 -12.57
N GLY A 26 -1.70 1.97 -13.39
CA GLY A 26 -0.31 2.21 -13.79
C GLY A 26 0.74 1.72 -12.77
N VAL A 27 0.32 1.11 -11.66
CA VAL A 27 1.25 0.48 -10.71
C VAL A 27 2.06 -0.62 -11.39
N THR A 28 3.31 -0.76 -10.99
CA THR A 28 4.22 -1.79 -11.50
C THR A 28 3.85 -3.13 -10.89
N GLU A 29 3.65 -4.13 -11.75
CA GLU A 29 3.52 -5.55 -11.36
C GLU A 29 4.75 -6.29 -11.92
N ARG A 30 5.46 -7.04 -11.06
CA ARG A 30 6.59 -7.89 -11.48
C ARG A 30 6.23 -9.35 -11.27
N PHE A 31 6.44 -10.16 -12.30
CA PHE A 31 6.34 -11.62 -12.18
C PHE A 31 7.56 -12.14 -11.42
N VAL A 32 7.31 -13.11 -10.54
CA VAL A 32 8.33 -13.75 -9.74
C VAL A 32 8.19 -15.26 -9.84
N SER A 33 9.31 -15.98 -9.79
CA SER A 33 9.36 -17.44 -9.90
C SER A 33 10.01 -18.13 -8.70
N SER A 34 10.59 -17.37 -7.78
CA SER A 34 11.28 -17.87 -6.59
C SER A 34 11.06 -16.96 -5.37
N PRO A 35 11.22 -17.50 -4.14
CA PRO A 35 11.23 -16.67 -2.93
C PRO A 35 12.31 -15.59 -2.95
N ASP A 36 13.48 -15.89 -3.51
CA ASP A 36 14.61 -14.95 -3.56
C ASP A 36 14.26 -13.71 -4.39
N GLU A 37 13.61 -13.88 -5.55
CA GLU A 37 13.11 -12.75 -6.36
C GLU A 37 12.10 -11.88 -5.60
N VAL A 38 11.25 -12.48 -4.76
CA VAL A 38 10.32 -11.73 -3.90
C VAL A 38 11.09 -10.88 -2.90
N PHE A 39 12.10 -11.45 -2.24
CA PHE A 39 12.92 -10.72 -1.27
C PHE A 39 13.76 -9.61 -1.92
N GLU A 40 14.29 -9.82 -3.12
CA GLU A 40 14.99 -8.80 -3.90
C GLU A 40 14.07 -7.60 -4.22
N ILE A 41 12.84 -7.87 -4.66
CA ILE A 41 11.84 -6.82 -4.93
C ILE A 41 11.45 -6.09 -3.64
N MET A 42 11.31 -6.80 -2.52
CA MET A 42 11.05 -6.17 -1.22
C MET A 42 12.18 -5.24 -0.81
N GLU A 43 13.44 -5.64 -1.01
CA GLU A 43 14.61 -4.82 -0.68
C GLU A 43 14.75 -3.61 -1.61
N GLU A 44 14.51 -3.78 -2.92
CA GLU A 44 14.40 -2.67 -3.88
C GLU A 44 13.36 -1.63 -3.42
N GLY A 45 12.15 -2.10 -3.07
CA GLY A 45 11.07 -1.24 -2.59
C GLY A 45 11.43 -0.50 -1.31
N LYS A 46 12.14 -1.15 -0.37
CA LYS A 46 12.65 -0.52 0.85
C LYS A 46 13.67 0.57 0.55
N ASN A 47 14.61 0.31 -0.36
CA ASN A 47 15.63 1.28 -0.76
C ASN A 47 14.99 2.51 -1.44
N ASN A 48 14.03 2.29 -2.34
CA ASN A 48 13.28 3.37 -2.98
C ASN A 48 12.41 4.16 -2.00
N ARG A 49 11.85 3.49 -0.98
CA ARG A 49 11.19 4.17 0.14
C ARG A 49 12.17 5.06 0.91
N HIS A 50 13.39 4.59 1.17
CA HIS A 50 14.40 5.35 1.90
C HIS A 50 14.93 6.58 1.13
N ILE A 51 15.23 6.46 -0.17
CA ILE A 51 15.69 7.59 -1.01
C ILE A 51 14.69 8.74 -1.00
N ALA A 52 13.41 8.39 -1.10
CA ALA A 52 12.33 9.34 -1.00
C ALA A 52 12.24 10.05 0.35
N VAL A 53 12.60 9.36 1.42
CA VAL A 53 12.65 9.91 2.79
C VAL A 53 13.85 10.85 2.91
N THR A 54 15.02 10.50 2.39
CA THR A 54 16.23 11.35 2.49
C THR A 54 16.07 12.68 1.74
N ASN A 55 15.34 12.69 0.62
CA ASN A 55 15.00 13.92 -0.11
C ASN A 55 13.95 14.82 0.60
N MET A 56 13.27 14.34 1.64
CA MET A 56 12.15 15.06 2.29
C MET A 56 12.15 15.04 3.84
N ASN A 57 13.24 14.68 4.52
CA ASN A 57 13.38 14.46 5.98
C ASN A 57 12.81 13.10 6.48
N GLU A 58 13.25 12.67 7.67
CA GLU A 58 12.97 11.37 8.30
C GLU A 58 11.45 11.02 8.36
N HIS A 59 10.98 10.14 7.45
CA HIS A 59 9.56 9.95 7.09
C HIS A 59 9.10 8.47 7.14
N SER A 60 9.95 7.53 7.57
CA SER A 60 9.60 6.09 7.57
C SER A 60 8.42 5.76 8.48
N SER A 61 8.27 6.48 9.60
CA SER A 61 7.14 6.35 10.54
C SER A 61 5.83 6.95 10.03
N ARG A 62 5.88 7.70 8.91
CA ARG A 62 4.80 8.59 8.48
C ARG A 62 4.15 8.21 7.13
N SER A 63 4.46 7.03 6.62
CA SER A 63 3.83 6.50 5.41
C SER A 63 3.37 5.06 5.62
N HIS A 64 2.19 4.72 5.08
CA HIS A 64 1.74 3.33 5.00
C HIS A 64 2.43 2.66 3.81
N SER A 65 2.90 1.43 4.00
CA SER A 65 3.44 0.58 2.94
C SER A 65 2.49 -0.57 2.66
N VAL A 66 2.26 -0.85 1.38
CA VAL A 66 1.40 -1.95 0.93
C VAL A 66 2.19 -2.79 -0.06
N PHE A 67 2.35 -4.07 0.24
CA PHE A 67 2.94 -5.06 -0.64
C PHE A 67 1.85 -6.05 -1.08
N LEU A 68 1.64 -6.16 -2.40
CA LEU A 68 0.59 -7.01 -2.98
C LEU A 68 1.22 -8.25 -3.59
N ILE A 69 0.84 -9.43 -3.07
CA ILE A 69 1.11 -10.71 -3.70
C ILE A 69 -0.14 -11.13 -4.47
N HIS A 70 -0.01 -11.24 -5.79
CA HIS A 70 -1.10 -11.61 -6.70
C HIS A 70 -0.82 -13.01 -7.26
N VAL A 71 -1.53 -14.01 -6.75
CA VAL A 71 -1.38 -15.39 -7.19
C VAL A 71 -2.46 -15.69 -8.23
N LYS A 72 -2.03 -16.04 -9.45
CA LYS A 72 -2.90 -16.52 -10.52
C LYS A 72 -2.51 -17.96 -10.82
N GLN A 73 -3.51 -18.83 -10.91
CA GLN A 73 -3.32 -20.23 -11.28
C GLN A 73 -4.40 -20.65 -12.28
N GLU A 74 -4.03 -21.55 -13.17
CA GLU A 74 -4.90 -22.14 -14.17
C GLU A 74 -4.69 -23.66 -14.15
N ASN A 75 -5.77 -24.40 -13.95
CA ASN A 75 -5.73 -25.85 -14.02
C ASN A 75 -5.71 -26.27 -15.49
N VAL A 76 -4.69 -27.04 -15.88
CA VAL A 76 -4.45 -27.44 -17.28
C VAL A 76 -5.45 -28.48 -17.80
N GLU A 77 -6.15 -29.20 -16.92
CA GLU A 77 -7.08 -30.27 -17.31
C GLU A 77 -8.50 -29.75 -17.54
N ASN A 78 -8.94 -28.78 -16.73
CA ASN A 78 -10.31 -28.27 -16.74
C ASN A 78 -10.41 -26.75 -16.98
N GLU A 79 -9.29 -26.10 -17.30
CA GLU A 79 -9.17 -24.68 -17.62
C GLU A 79 -9.67 -23.73 -16.50
N LYS A 80 -9.85 -24.26 -15.29
CA LYS A 80 -10.34 -23.46 -14.15
C LYS A 80 -9.26 -22.48 -13.70
N LYS A 81 -9.61 -21.21 -13.71
CA LYS A 81 -8.77 -20.11 -13.25
C LYS A 81 -9.11 -19.75 -11.81
N LEU A 82 -8.10 -19.63 -10.97
CA LEU A 82 -8.22 -19.06 -9.63
C LEU A 82 -7.28 -17.87 -9.52
N THR A 83 -7.72 -16.86 -8.78
CA THR A 83 -6.94 -15.66 -8.53
C THR A 83 -7.11 -15.27 -7.06
N GLY A 84 -5.98 -15.08 -6.39
CA GLY A 84 -5.91 -14.63 -5.00
C GLY A 84 -5.04 -13.37 -4.90
N LYS A 85 -5.47 -12.43 -4.07
CA LYS A 85 -4.69 -11.23 -3.73
C LYS A 85 -4.46 -11.20 -2.23
N LEU A 86 -3.19 -11.21 -1.83
CA LEU A 86 -2.77 -11.04 -0.44
C LEU A 86 -2.12 -9.66 -0.31
N TYR A 87 -2.70 -8.82 0.53
CA TYR A 87 -2.16 -7.51 0.86
C TYR A 87 -1.44 -7.58 2.20
N LEU A 88 -0.13 -7.33 2.18
CA LEU A 88 0.68 -7.15 3.39
C LEU A 88 0.82 -5.65 3.62
N VAL A 89 0.29 -5.16 4.73
CA VAL A 89 0.19 -3.73 5.01
C VAL A 89 1.00 -3.39 6.27
N ASP A 90 2.00 -2.54 6.10
CA ASP A 90 2.77 -1.90 7.18
C ASP A 90 2.19 -0.50 7.42
N LEU A 91 1.56 -0.31 8.57
CA LEU A 91 0.85 0.93 8.89
C LEU A 91 1.77 1.91 9.62
N ALA A 92 1.73 3.17 9.19
CA ALA A 92 2.35 4.29 9.90
C ALA A 92 1.82 4.47 11.34
N GLY A 93 2.53 5.30 12.10
CA GLY A 93 2.18 5.64 13.48
C GLY A 93 0.75 6.19 13.64
N SER A 94 0.12 5.84 14.76
CA SER A 94 -1.26 6.24 15.11
C SER A 94 -1.31 7.35 16.16
N GLU A 95 -0.17 7.98 16.44
CA GLU A 95 -0.07 9.02 17.45
C GLU A 95 -0.93 10.25 17.12
N LYS A 96 -1.56 10.79 18.16
CA LYS A 96 -2.37 12.01 18.03
C LYS A 96 -1.47 13.18 17.68
N VAL A 97 -1.76 13.81 16.55
CA VAL A 97 -1.10 15.02 16.05
C VAL A 97 -0.96 16.11 17.12
N SER A 98 -1.97 16.29 17.97
CA SER A 98 -1.99 17.29 19.05
C SER A 98 -0.89 17.10 20.10
N LYS A 99 -0.28 15.92 20.20
CA LYS A 99 0.82 15.61 21.14
C LYS A 99 2.20 15.75 20.51
N THR A 100 2.28 15.97 19.19
CA THR A 100 3.55 15.92 18.44
C THR A 100 4.22 17.28 18.27
N GLY A 101 3.50 18.39 18.52
CA GLY A 101 4.00 19.73 18.22
C GLY A 101 4.28 19.98 16.73
N ALA A 102 3.72 19.14 15.84
CA ALA A 102 3.91 19.26 14.40
C ALA A 102 3.28 20.55 13.85
N GLU A 103 4.02 21.26 12.99
CA GLU A 103 3.59 22.49 12.32
C GLU A 103 3.80 22.39 10.80
N GLY A 104 3.14 23.25 10.03
CA GLY A 104 3.30 23.35 8.58
C GLY A 104 3.07 22.02 7.84
N GLN A 105 4.00 21.66 6.95
CA GLN A 105 3.90 20.44 6.13
C GLN A 105 3.85 19.15 6.95
N VAL A 106 4.56 19.12 8.10
CA VAL A 106 4.58 17.95 8.99
C VAL A 106 3.21 17.71 9.62
N LEU A 107 2.50 18.79 9.96
CA LEU A 107 1.14 18.73 10.48
C LEU A 107 0.16 18.14 9.46
N ASP A 108 0.26 18.58 8.20
CA ASP A 108 -0.63 18.13 7.13
C ASP A 108 -0.40 16.65 6.78
N GLU A 109 0.84 16.20 6.84
CA GLU A 109 1.15 14.79 6.72
C GLU A 109 0.57 13.97 7.88
N ALA A 110 0.80 14.40 9.13
CA ALA A 110 0.28 13.72 10.31
C ALA A 110 -1.25 13.59 10.29
N LYS A 111 -1.95 14.59 9.73
CA LYS A 111 -3.40 14.52 9.47
C LYS A 111 -3.75 13.47 8.42
N ASN A 112 -3.00 13.39 7.32
CA ASN A 112 -3.27 12.42 6.26
C ASN A 112 -3.10 10.97 6.72
N ILE A 113 -2.07 10.69 7.53
CA ILE A 113 -1.86 9.36 8.15
C ILE A 113 -3.04 8.99 9.05
N ASN A 114 -3.42 9.91 9.94
CA ASN A 114 -4.53 9.67 10.84
C ASN A 114 -5.86 9.54 10.10
N LYS A 115 -6.02 10.19 8.95
CA LYS A 115 -7.20 10.04 8.08
C LYS A 115 -7.30 8.61 7.53
N SER A 116 -6.23 8.03 7.00
CA SER A 116 -6.25 6.64 6.52
C SER A 116 -6.50 5.64 7.65
N LEU A 117 -5.88 5.84 8.82
CA LEU A 117 -6.10 4.97 9.99
C LEU A 117 -7.54 5.06 10.52
N SER A 118 -8.11 6.26 10.59
CA SER A 118 -9.50 6.45 11.02
C SER A 118 -10.48 5.80 10.03
N ALA A 119 -10.24 5.96 8.73
CA ALA A 119 -11.04 5.30 7.70
C ALA A 119 -10.99 3.77 7.82
N LEU A 120 -9.79 3.20 8.04
CA LEU A 120 -9.63 1.77 8.29
C LEU A 120 -10.40 1.33 9.54
N GLY A 121 -10.30 2.07 10.64
CA GLY A 121 -11.05 1.80 11.87
C GLY A 121 -12.56 1.79 11.67
N ASN A 122 -13.09 2.74 10.90
CA ASN A 122 -14.52 2.79 10.56
C ASN A 122 -14.95 1.56 9.75
N VAL A 123 -14.16 1.14 8.76
CA VAL A 123 -14.45 -0.05 7.95
C VAL A 123 -14.44 -1.32 8.80
N ILE A 124 -13.44 -1.47 9.68
CA ILE A 124 -13.36 -2.63 10.59
C ILE A 124 -14.56 -2.66 11.54
N SER A 125 -14.94 -1.51 12.11
CA SER A 125 -16.13 -1.43 12.98
C SER A 125 -17.39 -1.82 12.23
N ALA A 126 -17.61 -1.26 11.03
CA ALA A 126 -18.79 -1.57 10.24
C ALA A 126 -18.89 -3.05 9.89
N LEU A 127 -17.76 -3.69 9.55
CA LEU A 127 -17.69 -5.14 9.29
C LEU A 127 -17.97 -5.96 10.55
N ALA A 128 -17.45 -5.55 11.71
CA ALA A 128 -17.69 -6.23 12.98
C ALA A 128 -19.16 -6.14 13.41
N ASP A 129 -19.80 -4.99 13.15
CA ASP A 129 -21.20 -4.73 13.47
C ASP A 129 -22.18 -5.30 12.43
N GLY A 130 -21.68 -5.82 11.29
CA GLY A 130 -22.50 -6.39 10.21
C GLY A 130 -23.30 -5.33 9.45
N THR A 131 -22.82 -4.08 9.41
CA THR A 131 -23.52 -2.94 8.80
C THR A 131 -23.06 -2.65 7.36
N VAL A 132 -22.43 -3.63 6.70
CA VAL A 132 -21.86 -3.54 5.34
C VAL A 132 -22.79 -4.14 4.29
#